data_AF-A4A948-F1
#
_entry.id   AF-A4A948-F1
#
_cell.length_a   1.000
_cell.length_b   1.000
_cell.length_c   1.000
_cell.angle_alpha   90.00
_cell.angle_beta   90.00
_cell.angle_gamma   90.00
#
_symmetry.space_group_name_H-M   'P 1'
#
loop_
_entity.id
_entity.type
_entity.pdbx_description
1 polymer ?
#
loop_
_entity_poly.entity_id
_entity_poly.type
_entity_poly.pdbx_seq_one_letter_code
_entity_poly.pdbx_strand_id
1 'polypeptide(L)'
;MNKNAQDQKLPEKLLGVLPRDLRQLLGFVPGHGWDAIEWRPLLKQMRRMAWQVTSGAGVSLLVRSIPPIPGLQIKKASGVALSELTKAQRKATGDTILYFYFRQFLNPQGMFLDLRYSRFVKNRAQLHFLPNGLHAQLDSKFRLGMIDLYRGFYSPDPELLDRALYDMGFLRKDLGPEETEELRGLLQAHFGSQQRSQRFSIEVFKESFNALFDFFIEHDYQLRSDFVMVGLYLITLYLVLEDLGQSHDVKAICERALLHPRD
;
A
#
# COMPACT_ATOMS: atom_id res chain seq x y z
N MET A 1 -27.66 -6.34 -21.92
CA MET A 1 -28.39 -6.69 -20.68
C MET A 1 -27.95 -8.08 -20.23
N ASN A 2 -26.91 -8.13 -19.39
CA ASN A 2 -26.44 -9.38 -18.81
C ASN A 2 -26.98 -9.46 -17.38
N LYS A 3 -27.93 -10.37 -17.16
CA LYS A 3 -28.49 -10.68 -15.83
C LYS A 3 -27.48 -11.56 -15.09
N ASN A 4 -26.60 -10.97 -14.28
CA ASN A 4 -25.90 -11.66 -13.18
C ASN A 4 -25.17 -10.70 -12.21
N ALA A 5 -25.64 -9.46 -12.05
CA ALA A 5 -25.31 -8.63 -10.90
C ALA A 5 -26.20 -9.05 -9.71
N GLN A 6 -25.98 -10.24 -9.17
CA GLN A 6 -26.53 -10.60 -7.86
C GLN A 6 -25.68 -9.94 -6.79
N ASP A 7 -26.28 -8.99 -6.06
CA ASP A 7 -25.91 -8.50 -4.72
C ASP A 7 -24.62 -9.11 -4.14
N GLN A 8 -23.45 -8.58 -4.51
CA GLN A 8 -22.19 -8.93 -3.84
C GLN A 8 -21.94 -7.98 -2.67
N LYS A 9 -22.89 -7.93 -1.73
CA LYS A 9 -22.57 -7.51 -0.37
C LYS A 9 -21.55 -8.48 0.19
N LEU A 10 -20.42 -7.97 0.64
CA LEU A 10 -19.41 -8.73 1.35
C LEU A 10 -20.12 -9.60 2.40
N PRO A 11 -19.96 -10.94 2.41
CA PRO A 11 -20.79 -11.78 3.27
C PRO A 11 -20.51 -11.35 4.71
N GLU A 12 -21.48 -10.72 5.39
CA GLU A 12 -21.29 -10.14 6.73
C GLU A 12 -20.73 -11.18 7.71
N LYS A 13 -21.06 -12.46 7.48
CA LYS A 13 -20.56 -13.62 8.20
C LYS A 13 -19.03 -13.82 8.09
N LEU A 14 -18.39 -13.38 7.00
CA LEU A 14 -16.94 -13.49 6.79
C LEU A 14 -16.16 -12.41 7.55
N LEU A 15 -16.68 -11.19 7.69
CA LEU A 15 -16.03 -10.15 8.51
C LEU A 15 -15.95 -10.57 9.98
N GLY A 16 -16.99 -11.23 10.51
CA GLY A 16 -17.06 -11.63 11.92
C GLY A 16 -15.91 -12.51 12.41
N VAL A 17 -15.28 -13.29 11.52
CA VAL A 17 -14.18 -14.21 11.85
C VAL A 17 -12.80 -13.55 11.68
N LEU A 18 -12.73 -12.37 11.06
CA LEU A 18 -11.46 -11.68 10.84
C LEU A 18 -10.97 -10.98 12.13
N PRO A 19 -9.65 -10.98 12.38
CA PRO A 19 -9.06 -10.17 13.44
C PRO A 19 -9.50 -8.71 13.35
N ARG A 20 -9.66 -8.05 14.51
CA ARG A 20 -10.16 -6.67 14.60
C ARG A 20 -9.37 -5.70 13.71
N ASP A 21 -8.05 -5.84 13.68
CA ASP A 21 -7.17 -5.00 12.87
C ASP A 21 -7.48 -5.10 11.38
N LEU A 22 -7.68 -6.32 10.89
CA LEU A 22 -7.96 -6.57 9.48
C LEU A 22 -9.36 -6.07 9.10
N ARG A 23 -10.36 -6.25 9.98
CA ARG A 23 -11.69 -5.67 9.77
C ARG A 23 -11.66 -4.15 9.69
N GLN A 24 -10.91 -3.51 10.59
CA GLN A 24 -10.80 -2.05 10.61
C GLN A 24 -10.24 -1.54 9.29
N LEU A 25 -9.19 -2.19 8.75
CA LEU A 25 -8.60 -1.80 7.48
C LEU A 25 -9.53 -2.06 6.29
N LEU A 26 -10.30 -3.16 6.31
CA LEU A 26 -11.30 -3.41 5.28
C LEU A 26 -12.44 -2.38 5.27
N GLY A 27 -12.74 -1.76 6.42
CA GLY A 27 -13.72 -0.69 6.51
C GLY A 27 -13.34 0.58 5.73
N PHE A 28 -12.11 0.68 5.22
CA PHE A 28 -11.68 1.77 4.35
C PHE A 28 -11.97 1.51 2.87
N VAL A 29 -12.32 0.28 2.48
CA VAL A 29 -12.77 -0.02 1.11
C VAL A 29 -14.23 0.41 0.99
N PRO A 30 -14.58 1.28 0.03
CA PRO A 30 -15.95 1.73 -0.19
C PRO A 30 -16.89 0.54 -0.44
N GLY A 31 -18.15 0.66 -0.02
CA GLY A 31 -19.14 -0.40 -0.18
C GLY A 31 -19.30 -0.89 -1.63
N HIS A 32 -19.28 0.04 -2.60
CA HIS A 32 -19.37 -0.28 -4.03
C HIS A 32 -18.03 -0.74 -4.63
N GLY A 33 -16.89 -0.36 -4.03
CA GLY A 33 -15.57 -0.76 -4.51
C GLY A 33 -15.34 -2.28 -4.48
N TRP A 34 -16.15 -3.00 -3.69
CA TRP A 34 -16.16 -4.47 -3.66
C TRP A 34 -16.62 -5.11 -4.98
N ASP A 35 -17.46 -4.43 -5.75
CA ASP A 35 -17.94 -4.91 -7.06
C ASP A 35 -16.82 -4.91 -8.11
N ALA A 36 -15.81 -4.05 -7.92
CA ALA A 36 -14.65 -3.93 -8.77
C ALA A 36 -13.54 -4.94 -8.45
N ILE A 37 -13.71 -5.89 -7.52
CA ILE A 37 -12.59 -6.70 -7.00
C ILE A 37 -12.80 -8.20 -7.27
N GLU A 38 -11.72 -8.89 -7.65
CA GLU A 38 -11.68 -10.35 -7.68
C GLU A 38 -11.83 -10.97 -6.27
N TRP A 39 -13.07 -11.32 -5.89
CA TRP A 39 -13.36 -11.75 -4.52
C TRP A 39 -12.75 -13.10 -4.13
N ARG A 40 -12.69 -14.09 -5.04
CA ARG A 40 -12.21 -15.44 -4.71
C ARG A 40 -10.74 -15.46 -4.32
N PRO A 41 -9.81 -14.87 -5.10
CA PRO A 41 -8.43 -14.74 -4.70
C PRO A 41 -8.29 -13.96 -3.40
N LEU A 42 -9.04 -12.85 -3.25
CA LEU A 42 -8.98 -12.03 -2.05
C LEU A 42 -9.35 -12.81 -0.79
N LEU A 43 -10.45 -13.57 -0.79
CA LEU A 43 -10.84 -14.37 0.38
C LEU A 43 -9.76 -15.36 0.82
N LYS A 44 -9.06 -15.97 -0.15
CA LYS A 44 -7.94 -16.87 0.15
C LYS A 44 -6.79 -16.11 0.83
N GLN A 45 -6.45 -14.93 0.33
CA GLN A 45 -5.43 -14.07 0.94
C GLN A 45 -5.83 -13.63 2.36
N MET A 46 -7.09 -13.20 2.54
CA MET A 46 -7.64 -12.75 3.82
C MET A 46 -7.62 -13.84 4.89
N ARG A 47 -7.99 -15.08 4.54
CA ARG A 47 -7.91 -16.23 5.46
C ARG A 47 -6.47 -16.52 5.88
N ARG A 48 -5.53 -16.46 4.94
CA ARG A 48 -4.10 -16.63 5.21
C ARG A 48 -3.61 -15.54 6.17
N MET A 49 -3.97 -14.28 5.93
CA MET A 49 -3.60 -13.16 6.81
C MET A 49 -4.21 -13.29 8.21
N ALA A 50 -5.47 -13.70 8.33
CA ALA A 50 -6.09 -13.94 9.63
C ALA A 50 -5.31 -15.00 10.45
N TRP A 51 -4.89 -16.08 9.80
CA TRP A 51 -4.02 -17.07 10.42
C TRP A 51 -2.63 -16.50 10.78
N GLN A 52 -2.02 -15.73 9.89
CA GLN A 52 -0.70 -15.12 10.14
C GLN A 52 -0.73 -14.15 11.31
N VAL A 53 -1.77 -13.30 11.42
CA VAL A 53 -1.97 -12.34 12.52
C VAL A 53 -2.08 -13.06 13.86
N THR A 54 -2.82 -14.17 13.92
CA THR A 54 -3.04 -14.92 15.16
C THR A 54 -1.84 -15.77 15.56
N SER A 55 -1.18 -16.43 14.61
CA SER A 55 -0.06 -17.35 14.87
C SER A 55 1.31 -16.68 14.86
N GLY A 56 1.45 -15.49 14.26
CA GLY A 56 2.75 -14.89 13.93
C GLY A 56 3.49 -15.61 12.79
N ALA A 57 2.85 -16.52 12.07
CA ALA A 57 3.47 -17.31 11.01
C ALA A 57 4.10 -16.42 9.92
N GLY A 58 5.35 -16.74 9.55
CA GLY A 58 6.08 -16.04 8.50
C GLY A 58 6.78 -14.75 8.93
N VAL A 59 6.49 -14.20 10.12
CA VAL A 59 7.09 -12.92 10.57
C VAL A 59 8.62 -13.02 10.62
N SER A 60 9.17 -14.03 11.31
CA SER A 60 10.63 -14.16 11.44
C SER A 60 11.35 -14.36 10.11
N LEU A 61 10.72 -15.07 9.16
CA LEU A 61 11.26 -15.22 7.81
C LEU A 61 11.26 -13.88 7.08
N LEU A 62 10.15 -13.15 7.14
CA LEU A 62 10.00 -11.85 6.49
C LEU A 62 11.00 -10.82 7.05
N VAL A 63 11.14 -10.73 8.37
CA VAL A 63 12.13 -9.86 9.03
C VAL A 63 13.55 -10.13 8.51
N ARG A 64 13.93 -11.40 8.31
CA ARG A 64 15.27 -11.76 7.80
C ARG A 64 15.46 -11.48 6.32
N SER A 65 14.36 -11.41 5.56
CA SER A 65 14.40 -11.19 4.11
C SER A 65 14.49 -9.72 3.71
N ILE A 66 14.06 -8.80 4.59
CA ILE A 66 14.13 -7.36 4.33
C ILE A 66 15.56 -6.87 4.57
N PRO A 67 16.22 -6.24 3.57
CA PRO A 67 17.54 -5.66 3.76
C PRO A 67 17.56 -4.60 4.87
N PRO A 68 18.69 -4.37 5.54
CA PRO A 68 18.83 -3.29 6.52
C PRO A 68 18.33 -1.96 5.99
N ILE A 69 17.64 -1.21 6.83
CA ILE A 69 17.10 0.11 6.51
C ILE A 69 17.80 1.13 7.41
N PRO A 70 18.51 2.14 6.85
CA PRO A 70 19.16 3.16 7.66
C PRO A 70 18.19 3.84 8.64
N GLY A 71 18.58 3.86 9.93
CA GLY A 71 17.77 4.46 11.00
C GLY A 71 16.58 3.62 11.48
N LEU A 72 16.34 2.43 10.93
CA LEU A 72 15.23 1.55 11.30
C LEU A 72 15.70 0.15 11.69
N GLN A 73 15.12 -0.39 12.77
CA GLN A 73 15.26 -1.81 13.13
C GLN A 73 13.90 -2.50 13.14
N ILE A 74 13.84 -3.68 12.52
CA ILE A 74 12.63 -4.51 12.50
C ILE A 74 12.75 -5.55 13.61
N LYS A 75 12.32 -5.18 14.81
CA LYS A 75 12.29 -6.08 15.98
C LYS A 75 11.43 -5.47 17.07
N LYS A 76 10.97 -6.33 18.00
CA LYS A 76 10.36 -5.85 19.25
C LYS A 76 11.37 -5.01 20.02
N ALA A 77 10.94 -3.85 20.49
CA ALA A 77 11.73 -2.93 21.29
C ALA A 77 10.81 -2.13 22.22
N SER A 78 11.40 -1.55 23.26
CA SER A 78 10.77 -0.52 24.08
C SER A 78 11.33 0.85 23.67
N GLY A 79 10.52 1.90 23.78
CA GLY A 79 10.89 3.26 23.42
C GLY A 79 9.74 4.23 23.70
N VAL A 80 9.97 5.50 23.39
CA VAL A 80 8.92 6.52 23.46
C VAL A 80 7.95 6.34 22.29
N ALA A 81 6.67 6.64 22.53
CA ALA A 81 5.68 6.65 21.48
C ALA A 81 5.99 7.76 20.47
N LEU A 82 5.52 7.60 19.23
CA LEU A 82 5.74 8.62 18.20
C LEU A 82 5.08 9.99 18.57
N SER A 83 4.11 10.00 19.50
CA SER A 83 3.37 11.20 19.93
C SER A 83 4.23 12.15 20.75
N GLU A 84 5.22 11.61 21.42
CA GLU A 84 6.18 12.34 22.25
C GLU A 84 7.31 12.97 21.43
N LEU A 85 7.35 12.72 20.11
CA LEU A 85 8.41 13.24 19.25
C LEU A 85 8.25 14.72 18.96
N THR A 86 9.39 15.42 18.93
CA THR A 86 9.47 16.81 18.45
C THR A 86 9.19 16.89 16.96
N LYS A 87 8.87 18.09 16.45
CA LYS A 87 8.59 18.32 15.02
C LYS A 87 9.70 17.77 14.10
N ALA A 88 10.96 18.07 14.40
CA ALA A 88 12.11 17.59 13.63
C ALA A 88 12.22 16.05 13.66
N GLN A 89 11.98 15.44 14.82
CA GLN A 89 11.98 13.98 14.95
C GLN A 89 10.82 13.33 14.19
N ARG A 90 9.63 13.95 14.17
CA ARG A 90 8.47 13.47 13.40
C ARG A 90 8.77 13.48 11.90
N LYS A 91 9.39 14.55 11.39
CA LYS A 91 9.78 14.65 9.97
C LYS A 91 10.75 13.54 9.59
N ALA A 92 11.84 13.39 10.35
CA ALA A 92 12.84 12.35 10.10
C ALA A 92 12.23 10.94 10.21
N THR A 93 11.34 10.73 11.18
CA THR A 93 10.64 9.44 11.36
C THR A 93 9.73 9.13 10.18
N GLY A 94 8.93 10.08 9.70
CA GLY A 94 8.08 9.88 8.53
C GLY A 94 8.89 9.63 7.25
N ASP A 95 10.05 10.29 7.08
CA ASP A 95 10.97 10.00 5.97
C ASP A 95 11.51 8.56 6.03
N THR A 96 11.87 8.07 7.22
CA THR A 96 12.29 6.68 7.43
C THR A 96 11.15 5.70 7.15
N ILE A 97 9.92 6.00 7.57
CA ILE A 97 8.74 5.15 7.32
C ILE A 97 8.42 5.10 5.83
N LEU A 98 8.45 6.23 5.11
CA LEU A 98 8.28 6.28 3.66
C LEU A 98 9.38 5.52 2.93
N TYR A 99 10.63 5.66 3.38
CA TYR A 99 11.73 4.89 2.80
C TYR A 99 11.54 3.38 3.02
N PHE A 100 11.18 2.97 4.23
CA PHE A 100 10.79 1.58 4.52
C PHE A 100 9.63 1.14 3.64
N TYR A 101 8.67 2.03 3.38
CA TYR A 101 7.51 1.73 2.54
C TYR A 101 7.92 1.24 1.15
N PHE A 102 8.72 2.05 0.46
CA PHE A 102 9.19 1.73 -0.88
C PHE A 102 10.11 0.50 -0.89
N ARG A 103 11.00 0.37 0.10
CA ARG A 103 11.98 -0.73 0.14
C ARG A 103 11.34 -2.11 0.24
N GLN A 104 10.16 -2.24 0.85
CA GLN A 104 9.49 -3.54 0.92
C GLN A 104 9.08 -4.10 -0.44
N PHE A 105 8.81 -3.27 -1.46
CA PHE A 105 8.49 -3.76 -2.80
C PHE A 105 9.66 -4.54 -3.44
N LEU A 106 10.90 -4.20 -3.09
CA LEU A 106 12.09 -4.90 -3.58
C LEU A 106 12.21 -6.32 -3.02
N ASN A 107 11.50 -6.65 -1.93
CA ASN A 107 11.55 -7.96 -1.30
C ASN A 107 10.55 -8.96 -1.93
N PRO A 108 11.01 -10.02 -2.60
CA PRO A 108 10.11 -11.02 -3.19
C PRO A 108 9.42 -11.91 -2.15
N GLN A 109 9.91 -11.93 -0.90
CA GLN A 109 9.34 -12.76 0.16
C GLN A 109 8.09 -12.14 0.80
N GLY A 110 7.78 -10.87 0.47
CA GLY A 110 6.59 -10.18 0.91
C GLY A 110 6.88 -8.86 1.62
N MET A 111 5.84 -8.32 2.23
CA MET A 111 5.82 -7.00 2.83
C MET A 111 4.90 -6.96 4.06
N PHE A 112 5.32 -6.25 5.10
CA PHE A 112 4.45 -5.92 6.22
C PHE A 112 3.47 -4.83 5.79
N LEU A 113 2.18 -5.10 5.96
CA LEU A 113 1.10 -4.20 5.56
C LEU A 113 0.69 -3.24 6.67
N ASP A 114 0.98 -3.54 7.93
CA ASP A 114 0.59 -2.70 9.06
C ASP A 114 1.68 -1.67 9.39
N LEU A 115 1.55 -0.46 8.86
CA LEU A 115 2.40 0.68 9.22
C LEU A 115 1.74 1.65 10.20
N ARG A 116 0.65 1.27 10.87
CA ARG A 116 -0.06 2.18 11.79
C ARG A 116 0.88 2.65 12.91
N TYR A 117 0.58 3.83 13.44
CA TYR A 117 1.33 4.52 14.50
C TYR A 117 1.81 3.61 15.65
N SER A 118 0.96 2.68 16.10
CA SER A 118 1.25 1.74 17.19
C SER A 118 2.32 0.70 16.89
N ARG A 119 2.76 0.59 15.62
CA ARG A 119 3.80 -0.34 15.18
C ARG A 119 5.19 0.27 15.27
N PHE A 120 5.31 1.51 15.72
CA PHE A 120 6.57 2.21 15.80
C PHE A 120 6.84 2.75 17.19
N VAL A 121 8.08 2.57 17.64
CA VAL A 121 8.61 3.23 18.85
C VAL A 121 9.99 3.79 18.55
N LYS A 122 10.36 4.87 19.23
CA LYS A 122 11.68 5.47 19.08
C LYS A 122 12.52 5.28 20.34
N ASN A 123 13.75 4.81 20.18
CA ASN A 123 14.72 4.77 21.25
C ASN A 123 15.96 5.56 20.82
N ARG A 124 16.26 6.65 21.54
CA ARG A 124 17.37 7.57 21.21
C ARG A 124 17.31 8.00 19.74
N ALA A 125 18.26 7.54 18.92
CA ALA A 125 18.37 7.86 17.50
C ALA A 125 17.69 6.85 16.56
N GLN A 126 17.21 5.71 17.08
CA GLN A 126 16.75 4.59 16.26
C GLN A 126 15.23 4.45 16.30
N LEU A 127 14.63 4.33 15.11
CA LEU A 127 13.26 3.91 14.95
C LEU A 127 13.19 2.39 15.01
N HIS A 128 12.19 1.86 15.72
CA HIS A 128 11.91 0.43 15.75
C HIS A 128 10.53 0.17 15.16
N PHE A 129 10.47 -0.69 14.14
CA PHE A 129 9.23 -1.27 13.65
C PHE A 129 8.95 -2.57 14.41
N LEU A 130 7.74 -2.68 14.94
CA LEU A 130 7.23 -3.80 15.72
C LEU A 130 6.40 -4.71 14.81
N PRO A 131 7.01 -5.70 14.14
CA PRO A 131 6.33 -6.49 13.14
C PRO A 131 5.19 -7.32 13.78
N ASN A 132 4.11 -7.48 13.02
CA ASN A 132 3.02 -8.38 13.34
C ASN A 132 2.76 -9.34 12.17
N GLY A 133 1.78 -10.24 12.33
CA GLY A 133 1.41 -11.18 11.30
C GLY A 133 0.63 -10.59 10.12
N LEU A 134 0.43 -9.26 10.05
CA LEU A 134 -0.23 -8.64 8.90
C LEU A 134 0.79 -8.37 7.80
N HIS A 135 1.03 -9.40 6.98
CA HIS A 135 1.92 -9.33 5.83
C HIS A 135 1.32 -10.05 4.62
N ALA A 136 1.72 -9.62 3.43
CA ALA A 136 1.32 -10.23 2.17
C ALA A 136 2.52 -10.46 1.27
N GLN A 137 2.37 -11.42 0.36
CA GLN A 137 3.29 -11.65 -0.74
C GLN A 137 2.48 -11.43 -2.02
N LEU A 138 2.82 -10.36 -2.74
CA LEU A 138 2.17 -10.01 -4.00
C LEU A 138 2.64 -10.95 -5.11
N ASP A 139 1.84 -11.10 -6.16
CA ASP A 139 2.29 -11.71 -7.40
C ASP A 139 3.54 -11.00 -7.94
N SER A 140 4.44 -11.76 -8.55
CA SER A 140 5.73 -11.23 -8.99
C SER A 140 5.60 -10.15 -10.05
N LYS A 141 4.70 -10.32 -11.03
CA LYS A 141 4.45 -9.31 -12.06
C LYS A 141 3.82 -8.07 -11.46
N PHE A 142 2.84 -8.23 -10.59
CA PHE A 142 2.20 -7.09 -9.92
C PHE A 142 3.20 -6.30 -9.07
N ARG A 143 4.06 -6.99 -8.30
CA ARG A 143 5.09 -6.37 -7.47
C ARG A 143 6.13 -5.60 -8.29
N LEU A 144 6.62 -6.20 -9.38
CA LEU A 144 7.56 -5.54 -10.28
C LEU A 144 6.89 -4.35 -10.99
N GLY A 145 5.63 -4.52 -11.40
CA GLY A 145 4.79 -3.43 -11.91
C GLY A 145 4.67 -2.28 -10.93
N MET A 146 4.46 -2.51 -9.63
CA MET A 146 4.46 -1.43 -8.62
C MET A 146 5.78 -0.66 -8.58
N ILE A 147 6.92 -1.35 -8.70
CA ILE A 147 8.24 -0.71 -8.74
C ILE A 147 8.34 0.18 -9.98
N ASP A 148 7.99 -0.37 -11.14
CA ASP A 148 8.10 0.32 -12.43
C ASP A 148 7.07 1.45 -12.56
N LEU A 149 5.90 1.33 -11.94
CA LEU A 149 4.88 2.38 -11.79
C LEU A 149 5.47 3.58 -11.05
N TYR A 150 6.06 3.37 -9.87
CA TYR A 150 6.68 4.47 -9.11
C TYR A 150 7.87 5.07 -9.86
N ARG A 151 8.66 4.24 -10.56
CA ARG A 151 9.76 4.73 -11.40
C ARG A 151 9.23 5.58 -12.55
N GLY A 152 8.18 5.15 -13.24
CA GLY A 152 7.55 5.87 -14.35
C GLY A 152 6.87 7.17 -13.91
N PHE A 153 6.37 7.26 -12.68
CA PHE A 153 5.83 8.53 -12.18
C PHE A 153 6.90 9.56 -11.81
N TYR A 154 8.06 9.12 -11.31
CA TYR A 154 9.11 10.03 -10.84
C TYR A 154 10.28 10.21 -11.82
N SER A 155 10.39 9.34 -12.82
CA SER A 155 11.34 9.37 -13.93
C SER A 155 10.60 9.54 -15.27
N PRO A 156 11.12 10.30 -16.25
CA PRO A 156 10.43 10.55 -17.52
C PRO A 156 10.52 9.34 -18.48
N ASP A 157 9.93 8.20 -18.10
CA ASP A 157 9.86 6.99 -18.93
C ASP A 157 8.38 6.53 -19.09
N PRO A 158 7.67 7.07 -20.11
CA PRO A 158 6.27 6.73 -20.34
C PRO A 158 6.09 5.28 -20.81
N GLU A 159 7.05 4.69 -21.54
CA GLU A 159 6.95 3.30 -21.98
C GLU A 159 7.04 2.32 -20.81
N LEU A 160 7.88 2.63 -19.82
CA LEU A 160 7.95 1.88 -18.57
C LEU A 160 6.64 1.94 -17.79
N LEU A 161 6.03 3.12 -17.73
CA LEU A 161 4.73 3.32 -17.07
C LEU A 161 3.65 2.46 -17.74
N ASP A 162 3.53 2.50 -19.07
CA ASP A 162 2.56 1.67 -19.82
C ASP A 162 2.71 0.20 -19.49
N ARG A 163 3.94 -0.30 -19.59
CA ARG A 163 4.23 -1.71 -19.33
C ARG A 163 3.85 -2.10 -17.91
N ALA A 164 4.19 -1.27 -16.93
CA ALA A 164 3.82 -1.49 -15.53
C ALA A 164 2.29 -1.59 -15.38
N LEU A 165 1.54 -0.67 -16.00
CA LEU A 165 0.09 -0.66 -15.94
C LEU A 165 -0.54 -1.89 -16.60
N TYR A 166 0.02 -2.40 -17.71
CA TYR A 166 -0.43 -3.67 -18.29
C TYR A 166 -0.09 -4.89 -17.42
N ASP A 167 1.12 -4.97 -16.87
CA ASP A 167 1.55 -6.09 -16.03
C ASP A 167 0.76 -6.19 -14.72
N MET A 168 0.37 -5.03 -14.17
CA MET A 168 -0.50 -4.94 -13.01
C MET A 168 -1.96 -5.21 -13.33
N GLY A 169 -2.33 -5.22 -14.62
CA GLY A 169 -3.71 -5.33 -15.06
C GLY A 169 -4.53 -4.09 -14.73
N PHE A 170 -3.95 -2.89 -14.82
CA PHE A 170 -4.74 -1.65 -14.86
C PHE A 170 -5.14 -1.32 -16.30
N LEU A 171 -4.19 -1.38 -17.23
CA LEU A 171 -4.46 -1.20 -18.66
C LEU A 171 -4.78 -2.53 -19.34
N ARG A 172 -5.68 -2.46 -20.33
CA ARG A 172 -6.04 -3.57 -21.21
C ARG A 172 -6.14 -3.10 -22.66
N LYS A 173 -5.99 -4.04 -23.58
CA LYS A 173 -5.99 -3.76 -25.03
C LYS A 173 -7.35 -3.32 -25.57
N ASP A 174 -8.42 -3.58 -24.83
CA ASP A 174 -9.79 -3.24 -25.16
C ASP A 174 -10.27 -1.90 -24.58
N LEU A 175 -9.45 -1.22 -23.75
CA LEU A 175 -9.70 0.17 -23.39
C LEU A 175 -9.40 1.08 -24.58
N GLY A 176 -10.28 2.04 -24.83
CA GLY A 176 -10.05 3.06 -25.84
C GLY A 176 -8.95 4.05 -25.41
N PRO A 177 -8.50 4.92 -26.32
CA PRO A 177 -7.46 5.91 -26.03
C PRO A 177 -7.88 6.92 -24.96
N GLU A 178 -9.15 7.32 -24.92
CA GLU A 178 -9.66 8.31 -23.97
C GLU A 178 -9.71 7.73 -22.55
N GLU A 179 -10.24 6.51 -22.40
CA GLU A 179 -10.31 5.80 -21.12
C GLU A 179 -8.90 5.45 -20.60
N THR A 180 -7.98 5.15 -21.50
CA THR A 180 -6.57 4.92 -21.17
C THR A 180 -5.93 6.17 -20.56
N GLU A 181 -6.17 7.34 -21.15
CA GLU A 181 -5.64 8.60 -20.64
C GLU A 181 -6.31 9.01 -19.32
N GLU A 182 -7.61 8.81 -19.20
CA GLU A 182 -8.34 9.03 -17.95
C GLU A 182 -7.78 8.18 -16.81
N LEU A 183 -7.60 6.87 -17.03
CA LEU A 183 -7.04 5.98 -16.00
C LEU A 183 -5.62 6.38 -15.61
N ARG A 184 -4.79 6.84 -16.55
CA ARG A 184 -3.46 7.38 -16.23
C ARG A 184 -3.56 8.61 -15.34
N GLY A 185 -4.48 9.53 -15.65
CA GLY A 185 -4.73 10.71 -14.84
C GLY A 185 -5.13 10.34 -13.41
N LEU A 186 -6.06 9.38 -13.25
CA LEU A 186 -6.49 8.88 -11.95
C LEU A 186 -5.33 8.23 -11.17
N LEU A 187 -4.56 7.36 -11.82
CA LEU A 187 -3.43 6.69 -11.18
C LEU A 187 -2.30 7.68 -10.84
N GLN A 188 -2.05 8.67 -11.69
CA GLN A 188 -1.06 9.72 -11.41
C GLN A 188 -1.51 10.61 -10.25
N ALA A 189 -2.79 10.94 -10.15
CA ALA A 189 -3.35 11.67 -9.01
C ALA A 189 -3.29 10.85 -7.71
N HIS A 190 -3.45 9.53 -7.80
CA HIS A 190 -3.46 8.64 -6.64
C HIS A 190 -2.06 8.30 -6.11
N PHE A 191 -1.16 7.86 -7.00
CA PHE A 191 0.18 7.37 -6.64
C PHE A 191 1.28 8.41 -6.82
N GLY A 192 1.08 9.36 -7.73
CA GLY A 192 2.03 10.40 -8.07
C GLY A 192 1.75 11.70 -7.34
N SER A 193 2.81 12.48 -7.13
CA SER A 193 2.67 13.88 -6.78
C SER A 193 3.68 14.67 -7.58
N GLN A 194 3.21 15.71 -8.27
CA GLN A 194 4.07 16.70 -8.91
C GLN A 194 4.66 17.68 -7.88
N GLN A 195 4.21 17.63 -6.62
CA GLN A 195 4.70 18.49 -5.56
C GLN A 195 6.00 17.93 -4.98
N ARG A 196 7.00 18.80 -4.80
CA ARG A 196 8.25 18.46 -4.10
C ARG A 196 8.04 18.12 -2.62
N SER A 197 6.90 18.51 -2.04
CA SER A 197 6.59 18.22 -0.66
C SER A 197 5.11 17.90 -0.51
N GLN A 198 4.80 16.71 -0.03
CA GLN A 198 3.43 16.22 0.12
C GLN A 198 3.09 16.07 1.60
N ARG A 199 1.93 16.59 1.98
CA ARG A 199 1.28 16.28 3.25
C ARG A 199 0.24 15.18 3.02
N PHE A 200 0.21 14.19 3.90
CA PHE A 200 -0.68 13.06 3.77
C PHE A 200 -2.04 13.40 4.38
N SER A 201 -3.11 13.00 3.69
CA SER A 201 -4.49 13.13 4.15
C SER A 201 -5.27 11.86 3.82
N ILE A 202 -5.88 11.23 4.84
CA ILE A 202 -6.69 10.03 4.65
C ILE A 202 -7.97 10.34 3.87
N GLU A 203 -8.53 11.53 4.03
CA GLU A 203 -9.72 11.97 3.32
C GLU A 203 -9.45 12.08 1.81
N VAL A 204 -8.45 12.86 1.41
CA VAL A 204 -8.02 13.00 0.00
C VAL A 204 -7.64 11.64 -0.60
N PHE A 205 -6.99 10.79 0.19
CA PHE A 205 -6.66 9.43 -0.23
C PHE A 205 -7.91 8.59 -0.54
N LYS A 206 -8.92 8.61 0.32
CA LYS A 206 -10.19 7.90 0.09
C LYS A 206 -10.90 8.39 -1.17
N GLU A 207 -10.92 9.70 -1.39
CA GLU A 207 -11.52 10.29 -2.59
C GLU A 207 -10.83 9.79 -3.87
N SER A 208 -9.48 9.77 -3.88
CA SER A 208 -8.74 9.24 -5.04
C SER A 208 -8.94 7.73 -5.25
N PHE A 209 -9.15 6.95 -4.18
CA PHE A 209 -9.51 5.54 -4.29
C PHE A 209 -10.92 5.35 -4.83
N ASN A 210 -11.88 6.16 -4.39
CA ASN A 210 -13.25 6.13 -4.91
C ASN A 210 -13.25 6.36 -6.41
N ALA A 211 -12.56 7.41 -6.87
CA ALA A 211 -12.49 7.73 -8.30
C ALA A 211 -11.90 6.57 -9.13
N LEU A 212 -10.88 5.87 -8.61
CA LEU A 212 -10.36 4.66 -9.25
C LEU A 212 -11.43 3.55 -9.29
N PHE A 213 -12.10 3.26 -8.18
CA PHE A 213 -13.15 2.23 -8.15
C PHE A 213 -14.30 2.56 -9.09
N ASP A 214 -14.75 3.81 -9.12
CA ASP A 214 -15.82 4.26 -10.02
C ASP A 214 -15.45 3.99 -11.48
N PHE A 215 -14.23 4.33 -11.90
CA PHE A 215 -13.70 4.00 -13.23
C PHE A 215 -13.77 2.48 -13.50
N PHE A 216 -13.26 1.65 -12.58
CA PHE A 216 -13.25 0.20 -12.79
C PHE A 216 -14.67 -0.39 -12.87
N ILE A 217 -15.61 0.13 -12.09
CA ILE A 217 -17.02 -0.31 -12.11
C ILE A 217 -17.69 0.09 -13.42
N GLU A 218 -17.50 1.35 -13.86
CA GLU A 218 -18.09 1.87 -15.09
C GLU A 218 -17.65 1.07 -16.33
N HIS A 219 -16.41 0.60 -16.34
CA HIS A 219 -15.84 -0.19 -17.42
C HIS A 219 -15.96 -1.72 -17.24
N ASP A 220 -16.77 -2.20 -16.28
CA ASP A 220 -16.98 -3.63 -15.96
C ASP A 220 -15.64 -4.38 -15.78
N TYR A 221 -14.70 -3.73 -15.07
CA TYR A 221 -13.36 -4.21 -14.91
C TYR A 221 -13.08 -4.65 -13.46
N GLN A 222 -12.53 -5.86 -13.32
CA GLN A 222 -12.15 -6.41 -12.03
C GLN A 222 -10.66 -6.20 -11.76
N LEU A 223 -10.40 -5.57 -10.63
CA LEU A 223 -9.09 -5.41 -10.03
C LEU A 223 -8.62 -6.70 -9.38
N ARG A 224 -7.34 -7.00 -9.61
CA ARG A 224 -6.63 -8.08 -8.97
C ARG A 224 -6.63 -7.90 -7.45
N SER A 225 -6.75 -9.00 -6.71
CA SER A 225 -6.70 -8.96 -5.23
C SER A 225 -5.42 -8.31 -4.64
N ASP A 226 -4.30 -8.31 -5.36
CA ASP A 226 -3.06 -7.65 -4.94
C ASP A 226 -3.21 -6.12 -4.86
N PHE A 227 -4.11 -5.53 -5.65
CA PHE A 227 -4.44 -4.10 -5.56
C PHE A 227 -5.04 -3.76 -4.19
N VAL A 228 -5.88 -4.64 -3.66
CA VAL A 228 -6.44 -4.47 -2.31
C VAL A 228 -5.33 -4.53 -1.26
N MET A 229 -4.36 -5.44 -1.40
CA MET A 229 -3.23 -5.51 -0.46
C MET A 229 -2.40 -4.23 -0.46
N VAL A 230 -2.13 -3.66 -1.65
CA VAL A 230 -1.46 -2.36 -1.78
C VAL A 230 -2.33 -1.22 -1.21
N GLY A 231 -3.64 -1.26 -1.40
CA GLY A 231 -4.58 -0.33 -0.79
C GLY A 231 -4.50 -0.35 0.74
N LEU A 232 -4.54 -1.53 1.36
CA LEU A 232 -4.38 -1.68 2.82
C LEU A 232 -3.02 -1.13 3.27
N TYR A 233 -1.98 -1.40 2.51
CA TYR A 233 -0.63 -0.92 2.81
C TYR A 233 -0.55 0.61 2.80
N LEU A 234 -1.09 1.24 1.77
CA LEU A 234 -1.18 2.70 1.63
C LEU A 234 -2.04 3.32 2.72
N ILE A 235 -3.20 2.73 3.06
CA ILE A 235 -4.04 3.23 4.16
C ILE A 235 -3.23 3.33 5.45
N THR A 236 -2.50 2.28 5.81
CA THR A 236 -1.70 2.32 7.06
C THR A 236 -0.55 3.30 7.01
N LEU A 237 0.05 3.50 5.83
CA LEU A 237 1.06 4.53 5.59
C LEU A 237 0.48 5.93 5.78
N TYR A 238 -0.67 6.22 5.16
CA TYR A 238 -1.32 7.51 5.27
C TYR A 238 -1.73 7.81 6.72
N LEU A 239 -2.26 6.82 7.46
CA LEU A 239 -2.61 6.99 8.86
C LEU A 239 -1.41 7.46 9.70
N VAL A 240 -0.25 6.79 9.57
CA VAL A 240 0.92 7.15 10.38
C VAL A 240 1.54 8.49 9.94
N LEU A 241 1.54 8.81 8.64
CA LEU A 241 2.12 10.05 8.13
C LEU A 241 1.22 11.27 8.40
N GLU A 242 -0.09 11.12 8.31
CA GLU A 242 -1.07 12.13 8.71
C GLU A 242 -0.94 12.43 10.22
N ASP A 243 -0.85 11.41 11.07
CA ASP A 243 -0.64 11.56 12.52
C ASP A 243 0.69 12.25 12.87
N LEU A 244 1.76 12.00 12.10
CA LEU A 244 3.03 12.71 12.25
C LEU A 244 2.92 14.19 11.83
N GLY A 245 1.99 14.51 10.93
CA GLY A 245 1.59 15.87 10.57
C GLY A 245 2.67 16.68 9.85
N GLN A 246 3.63 16.00 9.21
CA GLN A 246 4.72 16.64 8.46
C GLN A 246 4.53 16.48 6.95
N SER A 247 5.15 17.37 6.18
CA SER A 247 5.25 17.21 4.72
C SER A 247 6.55 16.48 4.36
N HIS A 248 6.54 15.67 3.30
CA HIS A 248 7.66 14.81 2.91
C HIS A 248 8.00 14.97 1.43
N ASP A 249 9.29 14.87 1.09
CA ASP A 249 9.73 14.82 -0.30
C ASP A 249 9.64 13.37 -0.80
N VAL A 250 8.43 12.97 -1.19
CA VAL A 250 8.10 11.60 -1.56
C VAL A 250 8.92 11.16 -2.77
N LYS A 251 9.11 12.07 -3.75
CA LYS A 251 9.91 11.81 -4.95
C LYS A 251 11.34 11.46 -4.57
N ALA A 252 12.03 12.33 -3.83
CA ALA A 252 13.43 12.07 -3.46
C ALA A 252 13.60 10.80 -2.61
N ILE A 253 12.64 10.52 -1.71
CA ILE A 253 12.65 9.31 -0.89
C ILE A 253 12.44 8.05 -1.75
N CYS A 254 11.50 8.09 -2.70
CA CYS A 254 11.22 7.01 -3.63
C CYS A 254 12.43 6.71 -4.51
N GLU A 255 13.03 7.74 -5.12
CA GLU A 255 14.24 7.60 -5.96
C GLU A 255 15.38 6.96 -5.16
N ARG A 256 15.64 7.44 -3.95
CA ARG A 256 16.66 6.83 -3.06
C ARG A 256 16.33 5.37 -2.73
N ALA A 257 15.06 5.04 -2.49
CA ALA A 257 14.67 3.68 -2.11
C ALA A 257 14.74 2.67 -3.26
N LEU A 258 14.31 3.07 -4.46
CA LEU A 258 14.05 2.17 -5.59
C LEU A 258 15.04 2.28 -6.76
N LEU A 259 15.69 3.43 -6.94
CA LEU A 259 16.60 3.69 -8.08
C LEU A 259 18.08 3.64 -7.66
N HIS A 260 18.38 4.05 -6.44
CA HIS A 260 19.73 4.04 -5.90
C HIS A 260 19.84 3.12 -4.68
N PRO A 261 19.63 1.80 -4.82
CA PRO A 261 19.57 0.89 -3.68
C PRO A 261 20.92 0.65 -2.99
N ARG A 262 21.96 1.44 -3.28
CA ARG A 262 23.28 1.35 -2.65
C ARG A 262 23.23 2.04 -1.29
N ASP A 263 22.86 1.26 -0.28
CA ASP A 263 23.29 1.35 1.11
C ASP A 263 23.30 -0.07 1.68
#